data_AF-A0A6S6TM66-F1
#
_entry.id   AF-A0A6S6TM66-F1
#
_cell.length_a   1.000
_cell.length_b   1.000
_cell.length_c   1.000
_cell.angle_alpha   90.00
_cell.angle_beta   90.00
_cell.angle_gamma   90.00
#
_symmetry.space_group_name_H-M   'P 1'
#
loop_
_entity.id
_entity.type
_entity.pdbx_description
1 polymer ?
#
loop_
_entity_poly.entity_id
_entity_poly.type
_entity_poly.pdbx_seq_one_letter_code
_entity_poly.pdbx_strand_id
1 'polypeptide(L)' 'MAAQRIILSVTQLNNEVSQLLSQGFPSLWIEGEISNLSRPRSGHLYFSLKDEQAQLR' A
#
# COMPACT_ATOMS: atom_id res chain seq x y z
N MET A 1 30.71 -10.37 -15.35
CA MET A 1 30.07 -10.73 -14.06
C MET A 1 28.57 -10.63 -14.26
N ALA A 2 27.83 -11.74 -14.19
CA ALA A 2 26.38 -11.71 -14.36
C ALA A 2 25.75 -11.04 -13.14
N ALA A 3 24.90 -10.03 -13.35
CA ALA A 3 24.13 -9.42 -12.27
C ALA A 3 23.26 -10.50 -11.63
N GLN A 4 23.48 -10.78 -10.34
CA GLN A 4 22.68 -11.74 -9.59
C GLN A 4 21.26 -11.18 -9.47
N ARG A 5 20.26 -11.92 -9.95
CA ARG A 5 18.86 -11.51 -9.84
C ARG A 5 18.45 -11.55 -8.38
N ILE A 6 18.00 -10.42 -7.86
CA ILE A 6 17.38 -10.33 -6.53
C ILE A 6 15.94 -10.84 -6.68
N ILE A 7 15.61 -11.92 -5.97
CA ILE A 7 14.26 -12.49 -5.93
C ILE A 7 13.69 -12.21 -4.54
N LEU A 8 12.75 -11.27 -4.45
CA LEU A 8 12.05 -10.96 -3.21
C LEU A 8 10.77 -11.77 -3.10
N SER A 9 10.47 -12.28 -1.90
CA SER A 9 9.11 -12.68 -1.56
C SER A 9 8.19 -11.46 -1.51
N VAL A 10 6.88 -11.69 -1.63
CA VAL A 10 5.86 -10.63 -1.49
C VAL A 10 6.00 -9.91 -0.14
N THR A 11 6.28 -10.65 0.94
CA THR A 11 6.49 -10.05 2.28
C THR A 11 7.73 -9.15 2.32
N GLN A 12 8.84 -9.59 1.71
CA GLN A 12 10.07 -8.77 1.65
C GLN A 12 9.82 -7.48 0.87
N LEU A 13 9.19 -7.58 -0.31
CA LEU A 13 8.86 -6.42 -1.12
C LEU A 13 7.95 -5.44 -0.35
N ASN A 14 6.89 -5.94 0.29
CA ASN A 14 5.97 -5.10 1.05
C ASN A 14 6.67 -4.39 2.22
N ASN A 15 7.60 -5.07 2.90
CA ASN A 15 8.36 -4.46 3.99
C ASN A 15 9.30 -3.36 3.48
N GLU A 16 10.01 -3.61 2.38
CA GLU A 16 10.89 -2.60 1.76
C GLU A 16 10.11 -1.36 1.29
N VAL A 17 8.98 -1.57 0.60
CA VAL A 17 8.10 -0.46 0.17
C VAL A 17 7.58 0.32 1.38
N SER A 18 7.11 -0.36 2.43
CA SER A 18 6.62 0.29 3.65
C SER A 18 7.69 1.15 4.33
N GLN A 19 8.93 0.66 4.40
CA GLN A 19 10.05 1.43 4.95
C GLN A 19 10.36 2.67 4.12
N LEU A 20 10.42 2.55 2.80
CA LEU A 20 10.67 3.67 1.90
C LEU A 20 9.58 4.74 2.00
N LEU A 21 8.31 4.33 2.04
CA LEU A 21 7.19 5.25 2.20
C LEU A 21 7.22 5.96 3.56
N SER A 22 7.55 5.23 4.63
CA SER A 22 7.58 5.78 6.00
C SER A 22 8.70 6.81 6.21
N GLN A 23 9.82 6.67 5.50
CA GLN A 23 10.95 7.61 5.60
C GLN A 23 10.87 8.76 4.59
N GLY A 24 10.27 8.49 3.42
CA GLY A 24 10.32 9.40 2.27
C GLY A 24 9.21 10.46 2.23
N PHE A 25 8.12 10.29 2.98
CA PHE A 25 6.97 11.18 2.91
C PHE A 25 6.67 11.84 4.26
N PRO A 26 6.49 13.18 4.30
CA PRO A 26 5.88 13.82 5.46
C PRO A 26 4.41 13.40 5.57
N SER A 27 3.78 13.70 6.71
CA SER A 27 2.33 13.55 6.86
C SER A 27 1.60 14.35 5.78
N LEU A 28 0.73 13.68 5.03
CA LEU A 28 0.02 14.26 3.89
C LEU A 28 -1.45 13.85 3.91
N TRP A 29 -2.25 14.63 3.18
CA TRP A 29 -3.67 14.36 2.96
C TRP A 29 -3.87 13.80 1.55
N ILE A 30 -4.78 12.85 1.41
CA ILE A 30 -5.18 12.27 0.12
C ILE A 30 -6.71 12.31 0.06
N GLU A 31 -7.24 12.60 -1.12
CA GLU A 31 -8.65 12.53 -1.45
C GLU A 31 -8.87 11.46 -2.53
N GLY A 32 -10.02 10.79 -2.48
CA GLY A 32 -10.40 9.79 -3.48
C GLY A 32 -11.75 9.16 -3.18
N GLU A 33 -12.23 8.33 -4.11
CA GLU A 33 -13.46 7.57 -3.95
C GLU A 33 -13.21 6.32 -3.10
N ILE A 34 -14.08 6.08 -2.12
CA ILE A 34 -14.08 4.83 -1.34
C ILE A 34 -14.76 3.72 -2.16
N SER A 35 -14.09 2.59 -2.29
CA SER A 35 -14.64 1.35 -2.87
C SER A 35 -14.37 0.15 -1.96
N ASN A 36 -15.04 -0.99 -2.24
CA ASN A 36 -14.85 -2.25 -1.50
C ASN A 36 -14.96 -2.12 0.03
N LEU A 37 -15.83 -1.25 0.53
CA LEU A 37 -16.02 -1.02 1.95
C LEU A 37 -16.56 -2.28 2.65
N SER A 38 -15.84 -2.74 3.66
CA SER A 38 -16.26 -3.82 4.56
C SER A 38 -16.15 -3.36 6.01
N ARG A 39 -17.12 -3.82 6.82
CA ARG A 39 -17.16 -3.55 8.27
C ARG A 39 -17.34 -4.84 9.06
N PRO A 40 -16.25 -5.62 9.24
CA PRO A 40 -16.29 -6.84 10.05
C PRO A 40 -16.60 -6.58 11.53
N ARG A 41 -16.94 -7.64 12.26
CA ARG A 41 -17.24 -7.58 13.70
C ARG A 41 -16.06 -7.16 14.58
N SER A 42 -14.84 -7.13 14.03
CA SER A 42 -13.65 -6.60 14.72
C SER A 42 -13.71 -5.09 14.97
N GLY A 43 -14.61 -4.36 14.28
CA GLY A 43 -14.78 -2.92 14.44
C GLY A 43 -13.90 -2.07 13.51
N HIS A 44 -12.99 -2.69 12.75
CA HIS A 44 -12.19 -1.99 11.74
C HIS A 44 -12.95 -1.87 10.42
N LEU A 45 -12.77 -0.74 9.72
CA LEU A 45 -13.22 -0.58 8.35
C LEU A 45 -12.06 -0.93 7.42
N TYR A 46 -12.34 -1.77 6.44
CA TYR A 46 -11.41 -2.02 5.33
C TYR A 46 -12.08 -1.51 4.06
N PHE A 47 -11.35 -0.71 3.30
CA PHE A 47 -11.82 -0.17 2.03
C PHE A 47 -10.61 0.08 1.13
N SER A 48 -10.87 0.32 -0.15
CA SER A 48 -9.88 0.82 -1.09
C SER A 48 -10.19 2.28 -1.42
N LEU A 49 -9.15 3.11 -1.50
CA LEU A 49 -9.25 4.51 -1.92
C LEU A 49 -8.69 4.63 -3.35
N LYS A 50 -9.44 5.23 -4.28
CA LYS A 50 -9.05 5.30 -5.70
C LYS A 50 -9.32 6.66 -6.33
N ASP A 51 -8.65 6.91 -7.45
CA ASP A 51 -8.96 7.95 -8.43
C ASP A 51 -9.11 7.33 -9.84
N GLU A 52 -9.03 8.12 -10.89
CA GLU A 52 -9.15 7.66 -12.28
C GLU A 52 -7.97 6.78 -12.75
N GLN A 53 -6.82 6.84 -12.08
CA GLN A 53 -5.56 6.26 -12.54
C GLN A 53 -4.96 5.24 -11.56
N ALA A 54 -5.33 5.26 -10.28
CA ALA A 54 -4.71 4.44 -9.23
C ALA A 54 -5.68 4.02 -8.10
N GLN A 55 -5.27 3.02 -7.32
CA GLN A 55 -5.99 2.51 -6.14
C GLN A 55 -5.03 2.12 -5.02
N LEU A 56 -5.38 2.49 -3.78
CA LEU A 56 -4.77 2.04 -2.53
C LEU A 56 -5.67 1.03 -1.82
N ARG A 57 -5.09 -0.01 -1.19
CA ARG A 57 -5.79 -1.04 -0.41
C ARG A 57 -4.97 -1.43 0.81
#